data_AF-A0A9E5TMZ3-F1
#
_entry.id   AF-A0A9E5TMZ3-F1
#
_cell.length_a   1.000
_cell.length_b   1.000
_cell.length_c   1.000
_cell.angle_alpha   90.00
_cell.angle_beta   90.00
_cell.angle_gamma   90.00
#
_symmetry.space_group_name_H-M   'P 1'
#
loop_
_entity.id
_entity.type
_entity.pdbx_description
1 polymer ?
#
loop_
_entity_poly.entity_id
_entity_poly.type
_entity_poly.pdbx_seq_one_letter_code
_entity_poly.pdbx_strand_id
1 'polypeptide(L)'
;MVGVIRRWDILAHPVVTIRCFGWPVFFKALTAGRGQTFLSLLCEAGALRPPAVEVPELLGRCVELELRAQRIYENLAQRYADRDPVRRFFETLAEQERSHGELLELCRESAGRAGWREEQFEPWRDAVPRLERQMGDAEASLEGLDELVGALRLVIRIEGSEINDVFGGVVAAADSDFVRALRAFHTAGATHISYISDQIPKFDPSLADECRELSAEFN
;
A
#
# COMPACT_ATOMS: atom_id res chain seq x y z
N MET A 1 6.07 1.02 -11.35
CA MET A 1 5.87 0.31 -10.07
C MET A 1 6.56 1.09 -8.96
N VAL A 2 5.77 1.95 -8.35
CA VAL A 2 6.10 2.72 -7.14
C VAL A 2 5.80 1.81 -5.94
N GLY A 3 6.55 1.91 -4.83
CA GLY A 3 6.26 1.15 -3.60
C GLY A 3 6.85 -0.27 -3.52
N VAL A 4 7.17 -0.92 -4.64
CA VAL A 4 7.80 -2.25 -4.59
C VAL A 4 9.28 -2.15 -4.24
N ILE A 5 9.68 -2.86 -3.18
CA ILE A 5 11.10 -3.05 -2.80
C ILE A 5 11.75 -3.91 -3.88
N ARG A 6 12.60 -3.27 -4.69
CA ARG A 6 13.30 -3.91 -5.78
C ARG A 6 14.58 -4.57 -5.27
N ARG A 7 15.12 -5.44 -6.12
CA ARG A 7 16.46 -6.01 -5.94
C ARG A 7 17.51 -4.98 -5.52
N TRP A 8 17.53 -3.81 -6.17
CA TRP A 8 18.53 -2.78 -5.87
C TRP A 8 18.38 -2.18 -4.48
N ASP A 9 17.15 -2.04 -3.98
CA ASP A 9 16.90 -1.56 -2.62
C ASP A 9 17.47 -2.56 -1.59
N ILE A 10 17.28 -3.86 -1.82
CA ILE A 10 17.85 -4.92 -0.96
C ILE A 10 19.39 -4.90 -1.01
N LEU A 11 19.97 -4.84 -2.22
CA LEU A 11 21.41 -4.88 -2.42
C LEU A 11 22.13 -3.61 -1.95
N ALA A 12 21.42 -2.47 -1.86
CA ALA A 12 21.94 -1.25 -1.26
C ALA A 12 22.02 -1.32 0.28
N HIS A 13 21.27 -2.25 0.91
CA HIS A 13 21.19 -2.39 2.36
C HIS A 13 21.52 -3.81 2.88
N PRO A 14 22.65 -4.42 2.47
CA PRO A 14 22.95 -5.84 2.70
C PRO A 14 22.99 -6.22 4.19
N VAL A 15 23.62 -5.38 5.01
CA VAL A 15 23.74 -5.62 6.47
C VAL A 15 22.36 -5.66 7.13
N VAL A 16 21.47 -4.74 6.75
CA VAL A 16 20.12 -4.65 7.32
C VAL A 16 19.29 -5.86 6.87
N THR A 17 19.32 -6.21 5.58
CA THR A 17 18.63 -7.40 5.06
C THR A 17 19.09 -8.68 5.76
N ILE A 18 20.40 -8.91 5.87
CA ILE A 18 20.95 -10.12 6.49
C ILE A 18 20.56 -10.20 7.96
N ARG A 19 20.62 -9.08 8.69
CA ARG A 19 20.26 -9.07 10.11
C ARG A 19 18.77 -9.35 10.33
N CYS A 20 17.89 -8.79 9.51
CA CYS A 20 16.44 -8.93 9.67
C CYS A 20 15.90 -10.27 9.14
N PHE A 21 16.40 -10.73 8.00
CA PHE A 21 15.83 -11.85 7.25
C PHE A 21 16.81 -13.00 6.97
N GLY A 22 18.08 -12.84 7.30
CA GLY A 22 19.11 -13.87 7.17
C GLY A 22 19.81 -13.91 5.82
N TRP A 23 20.91 -14.65 5.78
CA TRP A 23 21.71 -14.90 4.57
C TRP A 23 20.94 -15.50 3.39
N PRO A 24 20.02 -16.48 3.57
CA PRO A 24 19.31 -17.09 2.45
C PRO A 24 18.55 -16.07 1.59
N VAL A 25 17.90 -15.09 2.23
CA VAL A 25 17.14 -14.02 1.55
C VAL A 25 18.07 -13.11 0.75
N PHE A 26 19.20 -12.72 1.33
CA PHE A 26 20.19 -11.89 0.63
C PHE A 26 20.74 -12.59 -0.62
N PHE A 27 21.09 -13.88 -0.53
CA PHE A 27 21.57 -14.64 -1.69
C PHE A 27 20.49 -14.81 -2.75
N LYS A 28 19.23 -15.03 -2.36
CA LYS A 28 18.10 -15.06 -3.29
C LYS A 28 17.95 -13.74 -4.05
N ALA A 29 18.10 -12.60 -3.37
CA ALA A 29 18.06 -11.28 -4.02
C ALA A 29 19.17 -11.07 -5.06
N LEU A 30 20.37 -11.66 -4.88
CA LEU A 30 21.45 -11.59 -5.86
C LEU A 30 21.11 -12.30 -7.18
N THR A 31 20.33 -13.38 -7.11
CA THR A 31 19.90 -14.16 -8.27
C THR A 31 18.51 -13.78 -8.78
N ALA A 32 17.83 -12.85 -8.11
CA ALA A 32 16.44 -12.52 -8.41
C ALA A 32 16.28 -11.93 -9.82
N GLY A 33 15.25 -12.42 -10.52
CA GLY A 33 14.86 -11.99 -11.86
C GLY A 33 14.14 -10.65 -11.89
N ARG A 34 13.90 -10.12 -13.10
CA ARG A 34 13.03 -8.94 -13.27
C ARG A 34 11.60 -9.35 -12.91
N GLY A 35 11.01 -8.71 -11.90
CA GLY A 35 9.63 -8.95 -11.48
C GLY A 35 9.45 -9.69 -10.16
N GLN A 36 10.52 -10.20 -9.53
CA GLN A 36 10.41 -10.74 -8.17
C GLN A 36 10.35 -9.60 -7.15
N THR A 37 9.32 -9.61 -6.30
CA THR A 37 9.15 -8.70 -5.16
C THR A 37 9.93 -9.23 -3.95
N PHE A 38 10.23 -8.36 -2.98
CA PHE A 38 10.95 -8.82 -1.78
C PHE A 38 10.17 -9.89 -0.99
N LEU A 39 8.84 -9.78 -0.92
CA LEU A 39 8.00 -10.77 -0.26
C LEU A 39 8.10 -12.16 -0.94
N SER A 40 8.15 -12.20 -2.28
CA SER A 40 8.37 -13.46 -3.01
C SER A 40 9.71 -14.11 -2.65
N LEU A 41 10.76 -13.30 -2.46
CA LEU A 41 12.08 -13.79 -2.04
C LEU A 41 12.06 -14.33 -0.60
N LEU A 42 11.32 -13.69 0.30
CA LEU A 42 11.14 -14.19 1.68
C LEU A 42 10.43 -15.54 1.69
N CYS A 43 9.37 -15.69 0.89
CA CYS A 43 8.63 -16.94 0.76
C CYS A 43 9.52 -18.06 0.21
N GLU A 44 10.21 -17.82 -0.91
CA GLU A 44 11.12 -18.78 -1.53
C GLU A 44 12.31 -19.18 -0.63
N ALA A 45 12.77 -18.27 0.22
CA ALA A 45 13.85 -18.53 1.15
C ALA A 45 13.40 -19.30 2.41
N GLY A 46 12.09 -19.58 2.55
CA GLY A 46 11.52 -20.11 3.80
C GLY A 46 11.75 -19.16 4.98
N ALA A 47 11.87 -17.87 4.69
CA ALA A 47 12.13 -16.85 5.69
C ALA A 47 10.86 -16.38 6.38
N LEU A 48 9.68 -16.63 5.82
CA LEU A 48 8.41 -16.43 6.52
C LEU A 48 8.34 -17.44 7.66
N ARG A 49 8.39 -16.93 8.90
CA ARG A 49 8.27 -17.77 10.11
C ARG A 49 6.96 -17.41 10.78
N PRO A 50 6.31 -18.36 11.47
CA PRO A 50 5.25 -18.01 12.39
C PRO A 50 5.79 -16.94 13.34
N PRO A 51 5.08 -15.82 13.51
CA PRO A 51 5.59 -14.73 14.31
C PRO A 51 5.78 -15.21 15.75
N ALA A 52 6.90 -14.83 16.38
CA ALA A 52 7.23 -15.27 17.73
C ALA A 52 6.35 -14.60 18.80
N VAL A 53 5.70 -13.50 18.41
CA VAL A 53 4.73 -12.72 19.16
C VAL A 53 3.45 -12.71 18.32
N GLU A 54 2.28 -12.79 18.93
CA GLU A 54 1.03 -12.54 18.20
C GLU A 54 1.12 -11.14 17.58
N VAL A 55 1.25 -11.09 16.25
CA VAL A 55 1.11 -9.84 15.51
C VAL A 55 -0.32 -9.36 15.74
N PRO A 56 -0.55 -8.07 16.03
CA PRO A 56 -1.88 -7.54 16.21
C PRO A 56 -2.78 -7.94 15.04
N GLU A 57 -3.93 -8.54 15.34
CA GLU A 57 -4.99 -8.84 14.36
C GLU A 57 -5.31 -7.63 13.48
N LEU A 58 -5.20 -6.44 14.06
CA LEU A 58 -5.43 -5.16 13.42
C LEU A 58 -4.52 -4.90 12.22
N LEU A 59 -3.30 -5.44 12.20
CA LEU A 59 -2.39 -5.28 11.07
C LEU A 59 -2.85 -6.09 9.85
N GLY A 60 -3.38 -7.30 10.06
CA GLY A 60 -4.00 -8.07 9.00
C GLY A 60 -5.22 -7.37 8.40
N ARG A 61 -5.98 -6.64 9.23
CA ARG A 61 -7.10 -5.81 8.78
C ARG A 61 -6.65 -4.63 7.93
N CYS A 62 -5.51 -4.02 8.25
CA CYS A 62 -4.92 -2.96 7.42
C CYS A 62 -4.48 -3.49 6.05
N VAL A 63 -3.83 -4.66 6.00
CA VAL A 63 -3.50 -5.34 4.72
C VAL A 63 -4.77 -5.56 3.90
N GLU A 64 -5.84 -6.05 4.51
CA GLU A 64 -7.10 -6.28 3.81
C GLU A 64 -7.73 -4.99 3.27
N LEU A 65 -7.58 -3.85 3.95
CA LEU A 65 -8.05 -2.56 3.44
C LEU A 65 -7.36 -2.18 2.12
N GLU A 66 -6.04 -2.31 2.03
CA GLU A 66 -5.29 -2.06 0.79
C GLU A 66 -5.72 -3.01 -0.32
N LEU A 67 -5.89 -4.30 0.00
CA LEU A 67 -6.35 -5.30 -0.97
C LEU A 67 -7.79 -5.07 -1.43
N ARG A 68 -8.64 -4.45 -0.61
CA ARG A 68 -9.98 -4.02 -1.01
C ARG A 68 -9.92 -2.85 -1.98
N ALA A 69 -9.12 -1.83 -1.67
CA ALA A 69 -8.88 -0.70 -2.58
C ALA A 69 -8.33 -1.18 -3.93
N GLN A 70 -7.35 -2.11 -3.92
CA GLN A 70 -6.87 -2.79 -5.12
C GLN A 70 -8.01 -3.39 -5.95
N ARG A 71 -8.89 -4.20 -5.34
CA ARG A 71 -10.00 -4.86 -6.05
C ARG A 71 -11.01 -3.88 -6.61
N ILE A 72 -11.29 -2.79 -5.89
CA ILE A 72 -12.13 -1.69 -6.39
C ILE A 72 -11.51 -1.12 -7.69
N TYR A 73 -10.22 -0.83 -7.68
CA TYR A 73 -9.52 -0.27 -8.84
C TYR A 73 -9.41 -1.26 -10.00
N GLU A 74 -9.21 -2.56 -9.74
CA GLU A 74 -9.29 -3.61 -10.76
C GLU A 74 -10.68 -3.68 -11.41
N ASN A 75 -11.76 -3.55 -10.61
CA ASN A 75 -13.12 -3.51 -11.14
C ASN A 75 -13.35 -2.29 -12.05
N LEU A 76 -12.88 -1.12 -11.62
CA LEU A 76 -12.98 0.11 -12.41
C LEU A 76 -12.15 0.01 -13.70
N ALA A 77 -10.94 -0.54 -13.65
CA ALA A 77 -10.13 -0.80 -14.83
C ALA A 77 -10.86 -1.70 -15.84
N GLN A 78 -11.46 -2.79 -15.35
CA GLN A 78 -12.25 -3.70 -16.19
C GLN A 78 -13.49 -3.04 -16.78
N ARG A 79 -14.14 -2.14 -16.02
CA ARG A 79 -15.32 -1.40 -16.48
C ARG A 79 -15.01 -0.42 -17.60
N TYR A 80 -13.89 0.28 -17.50
CA TYR A 80 -13.44 1.25 -18.52
C TYR A 80 -12.48 0.62 -19.53
N ALA A 81 -12.62 -0.69 -19.81
CA ALA A 81 -11.70 -1.43 -20.67
C ALA A 81 -11.62 -0.90 -22.12
N ASP A 82 -12.67 -0.22 -22.58
CA ASP A 82 -12.76 0.42 -23.89
C ASP A 82 -12.09 1.82 -23.94
N ARG A 83 -11.70 2.37 -22.78
CA ARG A 83 -11.06 3.68 -22.64
C ARG A 83 -9.63 3.54 -22.14
N ASP A 84 -8.72 3.23 -23.05
CA ASP A 84 -7.35 2.80 -22.72
C ASP A 84 -6.59 3.70 -21.71
N PRO A 85 -6.62 5.05 -21.81
CA PRO A 85 -5.98 5.91 -20.80
C PRO A 85 -6.59 5.78 -19.39
N VAL A 86 -7.92 5.64 -19.31
CA VAL A 86 -8.66 5.51 -18.05
C VAL A 86 -8.43 4.14 -17.43
N ARG A 87 -8.49 3.08 -18.25
CA ARG A 87 -8.14 1.71 -17.82
C ARG A 87 -6.76 1.67 -17.19
N ARG A 88 -5.75 2.21 -17.88
CA ARG A 88 -4.36 2.20 -17.39
C ARG A 88 -4.18 3.00 -16.10
N PHE A 89 -4.93 4.07 -15.92
CA PHE A 89 -4.95 4.82 -14.66
C PHE A 89 -5.40 3.93 -13.51
N PHE A 90 -6.55 3.26 -13.64
CA PHE A 90 -7.04 2.35 -12.60
C PHE A 90 -6.16 1.11 -12.41
N GLU A 91 -5.59 0.53 -13.48
CA GLU A 91 -4.59 -0.54 -13.37
C GLU A 91 -3.35 -0.08 -12.57
N THR A 92 -2.95 1.18 -12.74
CA THR A 92 -1.82 1.75 -12.00
C THR A 92 -2.16 1.91 -10.53
N LEU A 93 -3.36 2.39 -10.19
CA LEU A 93 -3.81 2.49 -8.79
C LEU A 93 -3.87 1.10 -8.13
N ALA A 94 -4.46 0.11 -8.81
CA ALA A 94 -4.51 -1.26 -8.31
C ALA A 94 -3.11 -1.83 -8.03
N GLU A 95 -2.13 -1.55 -8.89
CA GLU A 95 -0.73 -1.96 -8.67
C GLU A 95 -0.11 -1.24 -7.46
N GLN A 96 -0.44 0.04 -7.24
CA GLN A 96 0.03 0.80 -6.07
C GLN A 96 -0.56 0.21 -4.78
N GLU A 97 -1.85 -0.09 -4.74
CA GLU A 97 -2.51 -0.67 -3.55
C GLU A 97 -2.02 -2.07 -3.23
N ARG A 98 -1.76 -2.88 -4.26
CA ARG A 98 -1.08 -4.16 -4.06
C ARG A 98 0.29 -3.97 -3.42
N SER A 99 1.04 -2.96 -3.89
CA SER A 99 2.36 -2.64 -3.34
C SER A 99 2.27 -2.16 -1.88
N HIS A 100 1.23 -1.40 -1.51
CA HIS A 100 0.96 -1.01 -0.13
C HIS A 100 0.67 -2.25 0.74
N GLY A 101 -0.19 -3.15 0.29
CA GLY A 101 -0.45 -4.42 0.98
C GLY A 101 0.82 -5.26 1.20
N GLU A 102 1.69 -5.35 0.20
CA GLU A 102 2.99 -6.03 0.35
C GLU A 102 3.90 -5.35 1.38
N LEU A 103 3.94 -4.01 1.42
CA LEU A 103 4.69 -3.26 2.43
C LEU A 103 4.13 -3.54 3.84
N LEU A 104 2.81 -3.54 4.02
CA LEU A 104 2.19 -3.86 5.31
C LEU A 104 2.46 -5.30 5.77
N GLU A 105 2.49 -6.27 4.85
CA GLU A 105 2.90 -7.64 5.18
C GLU A 105 4.38 -7.71 5.59
N LEU A 106 5.26 -6.89 4.99
CA LEU A 106 6.65 -6.78 5.43
C LEU A 106 6.76 -6.11 6.80
N CYS A 107 5.92 -5.11 7.11
CA CYS A 107 5.81 -4.54 8.45
C CYS A 107 5.38 -5.61 9.45
N ARG A 108 4.43 -6.47 9.09
CA ARG A 108 3.96 -7.60 9.91
C ARG A 108 5.06 -8.60 10.21
N GLU A 109 5.79 -9.05 9.19
CA GLU A 109 6.92 -9.96 9.36
C GLU A 109 8.05 -9.32 10.19
N SER A 110 8.30 -8.03 9.97
CA SER A 110 9.28 -7.27 10.74
C SER A 110 8.88 -7.14 12.20
N ALA A 111 7.62 -6.80 12.49
CA ALA A 111 7.08 -6.64 13.83
C ALA A 111 7.13 -7.95 14.63
N GLY A 112 6.81 -9.08 13.99
CA GLY A 112 6.92 -10.40 14.61
C GLY A 112 8.34 -10.80 15.01
N ARG A 113 9.38 -10.11 14.49
CA ARG A 113 10.80 -10.37 14.76
C ARG A 113 11.46 -9.35 15.66
N ALA A 114 11.20 -8.06 15.40
CA ALA A 114 11.84 -6.94 16.06
C ALA A 114 11.00 -6.34 17.19
N GLY A 115 9.74 -6.77 17.32
CA GLY A 115 8.75 -6.21 18.22
C GLY A 115 7.82 -5.23 17.53
N TRP A 116 6.69 -4.96 18.18
CA TRP A 116 5.65 -4.03 17.75
C TRP A 116 5.47 -2.95 18.81
N ARG A 117 5.42 -1.68 18.40
CA ARG A 117 5.23 -0.54 19.30
C ARG A 117 3.77 -0.11 19.31
N GLU A 118 2.98 -0.75 20.15
CA GLU A 118 1.52 -0.55 20.23
C GLU A 118 1.16 0.93 20.45
N GLU A 119 1.94 1.66 21.25
CA GLU A 119 1.71 3.07 21.55
C GLU A 119 1.77 3.99 20.32
N GLN A 120 2.49 3.59 19.27
CA GLN A 120 2.55 4.34 18.02
C GLN A 120 1.31 4.11 17.15
N PHE A 121 0.64 2.96 17.33
CA PHE A 121 -0.54 2.60 16.55
C PHE A 121 -1.86 2.86 17.26
N GLU A 122 -1.85 3.00 18.59
CA GLU A 122 -3.03 3.23 19.41
C GLU A 122 -3.99 4.32 18.88
N PRO A 123 -3.52 5.49 18.37
CA PRO A 123 -4.41 6.52 17.82
C PRO A 123 -5.31 6.05 16.67
N TRP A 124 -4.90 5.00 15.96
CA TRP A 124 -5.54 4.48 14.76
C TRP A 124 -6.47 3.30 15.01
N ARG A 125 -6.51 2.78 16.25
CA ARG A 125 -7.31 1.59 16.60
C ARG A 125 -8.78 1.75 16.23
N ASP A 126 -9.33 2.92 16.46
CA ASP A 126 -10.74 3.23 16.17
C ASP A 126 -10.98 3.63 14.70
N ALA A 127 -9.93 3.99 13.96
CA ALA A 127 -10.02 4.33 12.55
C ALA A 127 -10.25 3.09 11.68
N VAL A 128 -9.60 1.95 11.99
CA VAL A 128 -9.70 0.73 11.17
C VAL A 128 -11.14 0.24 10.99
N PRO A 129 -11.98 0.09 12.04
CA PRO A 129 -13.38 -0.29 11.83
C PRO A 129 -14.20 0.73 11.04
N ARG A 130 -13.85 2.03 11.08
CA ARG A 130 -14.51 3.06 10.25
C ARG A 130 -14.13 2.88 8.79
N LEU A 131 -12.85 2.72 8.51
CA LEU A 131 -12.31 2.50 7.16
C LEU A 131 -12.90 1.24 6.52
N GLU A 132 -13.07 0.17 7.29
CA GLU A 132 -13.69 -1.07 6.77
C GLU A 132 -15.14 -0.85 6.33
N ARG A 133 -15.90 -0.04 7.07
CA ARG A 133 -17.26 0.36 6.68
C ARG A 133 -17.23 1.25 5.44
N GLN A 134 -16.35 2.25 5.42
CA GLN A 134 -16.17 3.12 4.25
C GLN A 134 -15.80 2.34 2.99
N MET A 135 -14.94 1.33 3.09
CA MET A 135 -14.64 0.43 1.96
C MET A 135 -15.84 -0.44 1.58
N GLY A 136 -16.65 -0.87 2.55
CA GLY A 136 -17.90 -1.58 2.25
C GLY A 136 -18.88 -0.72 1.46
N ASP A 137 -19.02 0.54 1.86
CA ASP A 137 -19.85 1.51 1.15
C ASP A 137 -19.29 1.83 -0.25
N ALA A 138 -17.95 1.92 -0.37
CA ALA A 138 -17.26 2.13 -1.64
C ALA A 138 -17.50 0.96 -2.61
N GLU A 139 -17.32 -0.28 -2.16
CA GLU A 139 -17.59 -1.49 -2.93
C GLU A 139 -19.06 -1.57 -3.35
N ALA A 140 -20.01 -1.31 -2.44
CA ALA A 140 -21.43 -1.31 -2.75
C ALA A 140 -21.83 -0.23 -3.77
N SER A 141 -21.15 0.92 -3.74
CA SER A 141 -21.43 2.01 -4.69
C SER A 141 -21.00 1.68 -6.13
N LEU A 142 -20.13 0.68 -6.33
CA LEU A 142 -19.64 0.31 -7.65
C LEU A 142 -20.77 -0.02 -8.63
N GLU A 143 -21.88 -0.63 -8.20
CA GLU A 143 -22.97 -1.00 -9.12
C GLU A 143 -23.69 0.21 -9.73
N GLY A 144 -23.69 1.36 -9.04
CA GLY A 144 -24.36 2.59 -9.48
C GLY A 144 -23.46 3.63 -10.17
N LEU A 145 -22.19 3.30 -10.41
CA LEU A 145 -21.24 4.21 -11.06
C LEU A 145 -21.29 4.06 -12.58
N ASP A 146 -22.19 4.82 -13.21
CA ASP A 146 -22.37 4.85 -14.66
C ASP A 146 -21.41 5.83 -15.38
N GLU A 147 -20.93 6.86 -14.66
CA GLU A 147 -20.12 7.93 -15.23
C GLU A 147 -18.70 7.95 -14.68
N LEU A 148 -17.72 8.28 -15.53
CA LEU A 148 -16.30 8.37 -15.17
C LEU A 148 -16.07 9.33 -14.00
N VAL A 149 -16.73 10.49 -13.99
CA VAL A 149 -16.62 11.47 -12.90
C VAL A 149 -16.99 10.86 -11.54
N GLY A 150 -17.98 9.97 -11.51
CA GLY A 150 -18.37 9.26 -10.29
C GLY A 150 -17.27 8.31 -9.80
N ALA A 151 -16.63 7.59 -10.72
CA ALA A 151 -15.51 6.71 -10.40
C ALA A 151 -14.27 7.49 -9.92
N LEU A 152 -13.96 8.63 -10.54
CA LEU A 152 -12.84 9.50 -10.12
C LEU A 152 -13.10 10.10 -8.73
N ARG A 153 -14.33 10.51 -8.41
CA ARG A 153 -14.72 10.94 -7.06
C ARG A 153 -14.65 9.82 -6.04
N LEU A 154 -14.95 8.59 -6.44
CA LEU A 154 -14.78 7.44 -5.56
C LEU A 154 -13.31 7.26 -5.17
N VAL A 155 -12.37 7.38 -6.13
CA VAL A 155 -10.93 7.37 -5.85
C VAL A 155 -10.56 8.45 -4.83
N ILE A 156 -10.94 9.71 -5.07
CA ILE A 156 -10.63 10.82 -4.15
C ILE A 156 -11.15 10.54 -2.73
N ARG A 157 -12.35 9.95 -2.62
CA ARG A 157 -12.94 9.61 -1.31
C ARG A 157 -12.20 8.48 -0.60
N ILE A 158 -11.76 7.45 -1.33
CA ILE A 158 -10.98 6.35 -0.75
C ILE A 158 -9.65 6.90 -0.25
N GLU A 159 -8.98 7.71 -1.06
CA GLU A 159 -7.59 8.14 -0.83
C GLU A 159 -7.48 9.31 0.14
N GLY A 160 -8.53 10.14 0.21
CA GLY A 160 -8.71 11.14 1.26
C GLY A 160 -9.33 10.60 2.55
N SER A 161 -9.48 9.28 2.67
CA SER A 161 -9.83 8.66 3.95
C SER A 161 -8.60 8.52 4.85
N GLU A 162 -8.81 8.11 6.09
CA GLU A 162 -7.74 7.85 7.07
C GLU A 162 -6.83 6.66 6.67
N ILE A 163 -7.02 6.00 5.52
CA ILE A 163 -6.27 4.79 5.12
C ILE A 163 -4.76 5.05 5.06
N ASN A 164 -4.34 6.17 4.48
CA ASN A 164 -2.93 6.54 4.36
C ASN A 164 -2.31 6.89 5.72
N ASP A 165 -3.09 7.46 6.64
CA ASP A 165 -2.64 7.72 7.99
C ASP A 165 -2.46 6.44 8.80
N VAL A 166 -3.40 5.50 8.66
CA VAL A 166 -3.31 4.15 9.24
C VAL A 166 -2.08 3.42 8.70
N PHE A 167 -1.81 3.50 7.39
CA PHE A 167 -0.59 2.97 6.79
C PHE A 167 0.66 3.56 7.46
N GLY A 168 0.71 4.89 7.60
CA GLY A 168 1.79 5.59 8.30
C GLY A 168 1.96 5.13 9.76
N GLY A 169 0.86 4.95 10.47
CA GLY A 169 0.82 4.42 11.84
C GLY A 169 1.40 3.01 11.94
N VAL A 170 1.06 2.13 11.00
CA VAL A 170 1.64 0.77 10.93
C VAL A 170 3.15 0.82 10.73
N VAL A 171 3.61 1.62 9.76
CA VAL A 171 5.04 1.77 9.46
C VAL A 171 5.79 2.29 10.69
N ALA A 172 5.21 3.28 11.39
CA ALA A 172 5.75 3.85 12.61
C ALA A 172 5.75 2.87 13.80
N ALA A 173 4.81 1.92 13.86
CA ALA A 173 4.71 0.95 14.94
C ALA A 173 5.58 -0.30 14.73
N ALA A 174 5.82 -0.71 13.48
CA ALA A 174 6.75 -1.80 13.16
C ALA A 174 8.22 -1.42 13.40
N ASP A 175 8.55 -0.13 13.25
CA ASP A 175 9.80 0.60 13.59
C ASP A 175 11.13 -0.19 13.64
N SER A 176 11.36 -1.05 12.64
CA SER A 176 12.60 -1.79 12.53
C SER A 176 13.63 -1.06 11.69
N ASP A 177 14.90 -1.43 11.88
CA ASP A 177 15.97 -0.89 11.05
C ASP A 177 15.78 -1.19 9.56
N PHE A 178 15.03 -2.25 9.21
CA PHE A 178 14.66 -2.54 7.83
C PHE A 178 13.63 -1.55 7.28
N VAL A 179 12.56 -1.31 8.03
CA VAL A 179 11.51 -0.36 7.65
C VAL A 179 12.11 1.04 7.46
N ARG A 180 12.93 1.50 8.43
CA ARG A 180 13.61 2.80 8.35
C ARG A 180 14.60 2.93 7.20
N ALA A 181 15.29 1.85 6.85
CA ALA A 181 16.32 1.88 5.81
C ALA A 181 15.72 2.04 4.40
N LEU A 182 14.47 1.61 4.20
CA LEU A 182 13.87 1.53 2.89
C LEU A 182 12.93 2.70 2.62
N ARG A 183 13.34 3.53 1.66
CA ARG A 183 12.57 4.71 1.21
C ARG A 183 11.13 4.39 0.81
N ALA A 184 10.89 3.18 0.29
CA ALA A 184 9.57 2.75 -0.17
C ALA A 184 8.48 2.94 0.91
N PHE A 185 8.77 2.65 2.19
CA PHE A 185 7.82 2.83 3.29
C PHE A 185 7.46 4.29 3.56
N HIS A 186 8.36 5.22 3.24
CA HIS A 186 8.18 6.64 3.56
C HIS A 186 7.65 7.45 2.39
N THR A 187 7.81 6.96 1.15
CA THR A 187 7.40 7.70 -0.05
C THR A 187 6.18 7.12 -0.75
N ALA A 188 5.70 5.94 -0.35
CA ALA A 188 4.59 5.24 -1.01
C ALA A 188 3.33 6.12 -1.06
N GLY A 189 2.78 6.52 0.09
CA GLY A 189 1.58 7.37 0.17
C GLY A 189 1.74 8.70 -0.57
N ALA A 190 2.82 9.45 -0.33
CA ALA A 190 3.05 10.73 -1.00
C ALA A 190 3.14 10.60 -2.54
N THR A 191 3.77 9.53 -3.04
CA THR A 191 3.86 9.28 -4.49
C THR A 191 2.51 8.83 -5.06
N HIS A 192 1.74 8.04 -4.30
CA HIS A 192 0.39 7.63 -4.65
C HIS A 192 -0.52 8.86 -4.82
N ILE A 193 -0.60 9.70 -3.79
CA ILE A 193 -1.42 10.92 -3.79
C ILE A 193 -0.99 11.89 -4.90
N SER A 194 0.32 12.10 -5.07
CA SER A 194 0.83 12.94 -6.15
C SER A 194 0.43 12.42 -7.54
N TYR A 195 0.40 11.10 -7.73
CA TYR A 195 -0.04 10.51 -8.99
C TYR A 195 -1.53 10.77 -9.23
N ILE A 196 -2.38 10.56 -8.23
CA ILE A 196 -3.82 10.82 -8.32
C ILE A 196 -4.10 12.28 -8.66
N SER A 197 -3.53 13.20 -7.88
CA SER A 197 -3.79 14.63 -8.02
C SER A 197 -3.27 15.20 -9.35
N ASP A 198 -2.27 14.57 -9.97
CA ASP A 198 -1.80 14.91 -11.32
C ASP A 198 -2.67 14.30 -12.43
N GLN A 199 -3.20 13.09 -12.25
CA GLN A 199 -3.90 12.37 -13.32
C GLN A 199 -5.40 12.68 -13.39
N ILE A 200 -6.11 12.75 -12.26
CA ILE A 200 -7.57 12.95 -12.25
C ILE A 200 -7.99 14.22 -13.03
N PRO A 201 -7.34 15.39 -12.85
CA PRO A 201 -7.71 16.61 -13.58
C PRO A 201 -7.52 16.53 -15.10
N LYS A 202 -6.71 15.58 -15.59
CA LYS A 202 -6.52 15.33 -17.04
C LYS A 202 -7.71 14.58 -17.64
N PHE A 203 -8.42 13.79 -16.85
CA PHE A 203 -9.65 13.12 -17.25
C PHE A 203 -10.88 14.00 -17.03
N ASP A 204 -10.92 14.72 -15.92
CA ASP A 204 -12.00 15.65 -15.57
C ASP A 204 -11.47 16.89 -14.83
N PRO A 205 -11.31 18.04 -15.53
CA PRO A 205 -10.82 19.27 -14.92
C PRO A 205 -11.70 19.82 -13.78
N SER A 206 -12.97 19.42 -13.70
CA SER A 206 -13.86 19.90 -12.62
C SER A 206 -13.48 19.36 -11.24
N LEU A 207 -12.68 18.29 -11.18
CA LEU A 207 -12.18 17.68 -9.95
C LEU A 207 -10.81 18.24 -9.52
N ALA A 208 -10.29 19.26 -10.19
CA ALA A 208 -8.97 19.82 -9.89
C ALA A 208 -8.88 20.41 -8.48
N ASP A 209 -9.98 20.93 -7.93
CA ASP A 209 -10.01 21.54 -6.60
C ASP A 209 -9.99 20.47 -5.52
N GLU A 210 -10.84 19.44 -5.66
CA GLU A 210 -10.87 18.24 -4.80
C GLU A 210 -9.48 17.56 -4.76
N CYS A 211 -8.79 17.48 -5.91
CA CYS A 211 -7.44 16.91 -5.98
C CYS A 211 -6.37 17.76 -5.28
N ARG A 212 -6.53 19.09 -5.25
CA ARG A 212 -5.61 19.99 -4.54
C ARG A 212 -5.81 19.92 -3.04
N GLU A 213 -7.07 19.82 -2.59
CA GLU A 213 -7.42 19.57 -1.20
C GLU A 213 -6.80 18.25 -0.73
N LEU A 214 -7.01 17.16 -1.47
CA LEU A 214 -6.39 15.87 -1.20
C LEU A 214 -4.87 16.00 -1.07
N SER A 215 -4.18 16.61 -2.03
CA SER A 215 -2.72 16.80 -1.95
C SER A 215 -2.27 17.65 -0.76
N ALA A 216 -3.07 18.62 -0.31
CA ALA A 216 -2.69 19.51 0.78
C ALA A 216 -2.65 18.81 2.14
N GLU A 217 -3.43 17.73 2.31
CA GLU A 217 -3.45 16.94 3.54
C GLU A 217 -2.17 16.09 3.72
N PHE A 218 -1.39 15.87 2.65
CA PHE A 218 -0.19 15.02 2.63
C PHE A 218 1.14 15.78 2.57
N ASN A 219 1.13 17.12 2.61
CA ASN A 219 2.33 17.97 2.61
C ASN A 219 2.57 18.63 3.97
#